data_AF-A0A3D5B3A8-F1
#
_entry.id   AF-A0A3D5B3A8-F1
#
_cell.length_a   1.000
_cell.length_b   1.000
_cell.length_c   1.000
_cell.angle_alpha   90.00
_cell.angle_beta   90.00
_cell.angle_gamma   90.00
#
_symmetry.space_group_name_H-M   'P 1'
#
loop_
_entity.id
_entity.type
_entity.pdbx_description
1 polymer ?
#
loop_
_entity_poly.entity_id
_entity_poly.type
_entity_poly.pdbx_seq_one_letter_code
_entity_poly.pdbx_strand_id
1 'polypeptide(L)'
;MKVVLIADVKNKGKKGDIINVNDGYAMNFLIPKGLAVAASAAAVHETNQKKAAEAARKEKELAAAKAAAEKLNMATVTVYVKCGESGKLFGSVTSKEIAEELKKQGYEVDK
;
A
#
# COMPACT_ATOMS: atom_id res chain seq x y z
N MET A 1 1.52 -19.49 -25.90
CA MET A 1 0.19 -19.21 -25.35
C MET A 1 0.22 -18.07 -24.34
N LYS A 2 -0.75 -17.15 -24.41
CA LYS A 2 -0.95 -16.11 -23.39
C LYS A 2 -1.75 -16.69 -22.22
N VAL A 3 -1.27 -16.46 -21.00
CA VAL A 3 -1.95 -16.87 -19.77
C VAL A 3 -1.97 -15.71 -18.77
N VAL A 4 -3.01 -15.65 -17.94
CA VAL A 4 -3.12 -14.71 -16.82
C VAL A 4 -2.74 -15.45 -15.56
N LEU A 5 -1.71 -14.98 -14.84
CA LEU A 5 -1.29 -15.57 -13.58
C LEU A 5 -2.31 -15.30 -12.47
N ILE A 6 -2.73 -16.34 -11.77
CA ILE A 6 -3.61 -16.26 -10.58
C ILE A 6 -2.78 -16.15 -9.30
N ALA A 7 -1.54 -16.64 -9.34
CA ALA A 7 -0.60 -16.64 -8.23
C ALA A 7 0.77 -16.11 -8.69
N ASP A 8 1.59 -15.70 -7.73
CA ASP A 8 2.96 -15.28 -8.00
C ASP A 8 3.80 -16.49 -8.45
N VAL A 9 4.44 -16.37 -9.61
CA VAL A 9 5.29 -17.43 -10.16
C VAL A 9 6.71 -16.91 -10.24
N LYS A 10 7.60 -17.54 -9.46
CA LYS A 10 9.03 -17.20 -9.41
C LYS A 10 9.62 -17.18 -10.83
N ASN A 11 10.31 -16.09 -11.17
CA ASN A 11 10.93 -15.84 -12.48
C ASN A 11 9.97 -15.68 -13.67
N LYS A 12 8.65 -15.52 -13.45
CA LYS A 12 7.67 -15.33 -14.53
C LYS A 12 6.78 -14.11 -14.36
N GLY A 13 6.31 -13.82 -13.14
CA GLY A 13 5.47 -12.65 -12.90
C GLY A 13 4.69 -12.71 -11.59
N LYS A 14 3.92 -11.66 -11.33
CA LYS A 14 3.03 -11.59 -10.16
C LYS A 14 1.59 -11.95 -10.53
N LYS A 15 0.77 -12.18 -9.51
CA LYS A 15 -0.68 -12.36 -9.64
C LYS A 15 -1.29 -11.21 -10.45
N GLY A 16 -2.09 -11.56 -11.45
CA GLY A 16 -2.76 -10.61 -12.36
C GLY A 16 -1.92 -10.20 -13.57
N ASP A 17 -0.72 -10.75 -13.74
CA ASP A 17 0.09 -10.48 -14.94
C ASP A 17 -0.28 -11.39 -16.10
N ILE A 18 -0.32 -10.80 -17.30
CA ILE A 18 -0.56 -11.50 -18.55
C ILE A 18 0.81 -11.82 -19.14
N ILE A 19 1.19 -13.09 -19.13
CA ILE A 19 2.49 -13.54 -19.63
C ILE A 19 2.30 -14.42 -20.86
N ASN A 20 3.26 -14.35 -21.78
CA ASN A 20 3.34 -15.29 -22.89
C ASN A 20 4.32 -16.40 -22.53
N VAL A 21 3.84 -17.65 -22.53
CA VAL A 21 4.63 -18.83 -22.18
C VAL A 21 4.43 -19.93 -23.23
N ASN A 22 5.31 -20.92 -23.22
CA ASN A 22 5.16 -22.09 -24.07
C ASN A 22 3.90 -22.88 -23.67
N ASP A 23 3.22 -23.43 -24.68
CA ASP A 23 1.93 -24.10 -24.50
C ASP A 23 2.03 -25.29 -23.53
N GLY A 24 3.10 -26.07 -23.61
CA GLY A 24 3.35 -27.17 -22.67
C GLY A 24 3.56 -26.70 -21.23
N TYR A 25 4.18 -25.54 -21.00
CA TYR A 25 4.34 -24.98 -19.66
C TYR A 25 3.02 -24.45 -19.09
N ALA A 26 2.19 -23.83 -19.93
CA ALA A 26 0.83 -23.44 -19.56
C ALA A 26 -0.04 -24.65 -19.21
N MET A 27 -0.13 -25.63 -20.11
CA MET A 27 -1.06 -26.75 -20.02
C MET A 27 -0.65 -27.83 -19.03
N ASN A 28 0.66 -28.11 -18.87
CA ASN A 28 1.11 -29.20 -18.01
C ASN A 28 1.53 -28.73 -16.60
N PHE A 29 1.80 -27.44 -16.41
CA PHE A 29 2.31 -26.93 -15.13
C PHE A 29 1.45 -25.81 -14.55
N LEU A 30 1.22 -24.72 -15.29
CA LEU A 30 0.56 -23.54 -14.72
C LEU A 30 -0.95 -23.72 -14.51
N ILE A 31 -1.67 -24.24 -15.51
CA ILE A 31 -3.12 -24.41 -15.46
C ILE A 31 -3.52 -25.53 -14.47
N PRO A 32 -2.90 -26.73 -14.50
CA PRO A 32 -3.28 -27.81 -13.56
C PRO A 32 -2.97 -27.48 -12.11
N LYS A 33 -1.94 -26.67 -11.85
CA LYS A 33 -1.59 -26.21 -10.49
C LYS A 33 -2.38 -24.98 -10.04
N GLY A 34 -3.30 -24.47 -10.86
CA GLY A 34 -4.08 -23.27 -10.54
C GLY A 34 -3.24 -21.98 -10.46
N LEU A 35 -2.06 -21.97 -11.06
CA LEU A 35 -1.15 -20.81 -11.07
C LEU A 35 -1.48 -19.83 -12.19
N ALA A 36 -2.15 -20.27 -13.26
CA ALA A 36 -2.56 -19.41 -14.36
C ALA A 36 -3.87 -19.90 -15.03
N VAL A 37 -4.59 -18.99 -15.66
CA VAL A 37 -5.70 -19.28 -16.58
C VAL A 37 -5.33 -18.89 -18.01
N ALA A 38 -5.98 -19.51 -19.00
CA ALA A 38 -5.84 -19.07 -20.38
C ALA A 38 -6.29 -17.61 -20.53
N ALA A 39 -5.51 -16.80 -21.24
CA ALA A 39 -5.83 -15.40 -21.48
C ALA A 39 -6.91 -15.25 -22.58
N SER A 40 -8.15 -15.61 -22.24
CA SER A 40 -9.31 -15.32 -23.07
C SER A 40 -9.57 -13.81 -23.12
N ALA A 41 -10.26 -13.33 -24.15
CA ALA A 41 -10.62 -11.91 -24.27
C ALA A 41 -11.37 -11.40 -23.01
N ALA A 42 -12.23 -12.23 -22.43
CA ALA A 42 -12.93 -11.95 -21.18
C ALA A 42 -11.97 -11.84 -19.98
N ALA A 43 -11.05 -12.80 -19.80
CA ALA A 43 -10.09 -12.79 -18.69
C ALA A 43 -9.12 -11.61 -18.76
N VAL A 44 -8.70 -11.23 -19.98
CA VAL A 44 -7.87 -10.05 -20.21
C VAL A 44 -8.63 -8.77 -19.87
N HIS A 45 -9.89 -8.66 -20.30
CA HIS A 45 -10.72 -7.50 -20.02
C HIS A 45 -10.98 -7.33 -18.52
N GLU A 46 -11.35 -8.41 -17.82
CA GLU A 46 -11.57 -8.40 -16.38
C GLU A 46 -10.31 -8.01 -15.61
N THR A 47 -9.14 -8.53 -16.01
CA THR A 47 -7.86 -8.19 -15.39
C THR A 47 -7.51 -6.71 -15.58
N ASN A 48 -7.74 -6.17 -16.78
CA ASN A 48 -7.51 -4.75 -17.06
C ASN A 48 -8.46 -3.85 -16.28
N GLN A 49 -9.75 -4.21 -16.17
CA GLN A 49 -10.70 -3.47 -15.35
C GLN A 49 -10.30 -3.46 -13.87
N LYS A 50 -9.90 -4.62 -13.32
CA LYS A 50 -9.42 -4.72 -11.94
C LYS A 50 -8.16 -3.87 -11.73
N LYS A 51 -7.19 -3.93 -12.65
CA LYS A 51 -5.98 -3.09 -12.59
C LYS A 51 -6.31 -1.60 -12.64
N ALA A 52 -7.25 -1.18 -13.49
CA ALA A 52 -7.68 0.21 -13.56
C ALA A 52 -8.38 0.67 -12.27
N ALA A 53 -9.24 -0.17 -11.70
CA ALA A 53 -9.90 0.12 -10.43
C ALA A 53 -8.92 0.22 -9.26
N GLU A 54 -7.94 -0.70 -9.19
CA GLU A 54 -6.87 -0.63 -8.19
C GLU A 54 -5.98 0.60 -8.36
N ALA A 55 -5.63 0.96 -9.60
CA ALA A 55 -4.85 2.15 -9.88
C ALA A 55 -5.59 3.41 -9.42
N ALA A 56 -6.88 3.55 -9.75
CA ALA A 56 -7.69 4.67 -9.30
C ALA A 56 -7.83 4.72 -7.77
N ARG A 57 -7.93 3.56 -7.11
CA ARG A 57 -7.96 3.50 -5.63
C ARG A 57 -6.64 3.95 -5.03
N LYS A 58 -5.51 3.47 -5.56
CA LYS A 58 -4.16 3.86 -5.13
C LYS A 58 -3.90 5.34 -5.35
N GLU A 59 -4.35 5.92 -6.47
CA GLU A 59 -4.22 7.36 -6.72
C GLU A 59 -5.02 8.18 -5.71
N LYS A 60 -6.25 7.76 -5.38
CA LYS A 60 -7.06 8.41 -4.33
C LYS A 60 -6.40 8.30 -2.96
N GLU A 61 -5.90 7.12 -2.59
CA GLU A 61 -5.17 6.91 -1.34
C GLU A 61 -3.91 7.78 -1.27
N LEU A 62 -3.15 7.86 -2.36
CA LEU A 62 -1.94 8.67 -2.46
C LEU A 62 -2.26 10.18 -2.39
N ALA A 63 -3.32 10.63 -3.06
CA ALA A 63 -3.79 12.01 -2.98
C ALA A 63 -4.24 12.37 -1.56
N ALA A 64 -5.00 11.49 -0.89
CA ALA A 64 -5.39 11.67 0.50
C ALA A 64 -4.18 11.72 1.44
N ALA A 65 -3.19 10.84 1.24
CA ALA A 65 -1.96 10.81 2.02
C ALA A 65 -1.12 12.08 1.83
N LYS A 66 -1.02 12.60 0.60
CA LYS A 66 -0.36 13.88 0.32
C LYS A 66 -1.06 15.06 1.00
N ALA A 67 -2.39 15.12 0.89
CA ALA A 67 -3.17 16.16 1.56
C ALA A 67 -3.03 16.10 3.09
N ALA A 68 -2.98 14.90 3.68
CA ALA A 68 -2.72 14.72 5.10
C ALA A 68 -1.29 15.19 5.47
N ALA A 69 -0.29 14.84 4.67
CA ALA A 69 1.10 15.26 4.88
C ALA A 69 1.26 16.78 4.84
N GLU A 70 0.60 17.47 3.89
CA GLU A 70 0.61 18.93 3.81
C GLU A 70 0.01 19.58 5.06
N LYS A 71 -1.12 19.07 5.56
CA LYS A 71 -1.74 19.61 6.77
C LYS A 71 -0.85 19.39 8.01
N LEU A 72 -0.21 18.22 8.11
CA LEU A 72 0.74 17.91 9.17
C LEU A 72 1.99 18.80 9.12
N ASN A 73 2.48 19.14 7.92
CA ASN A 73 3.67 19.98 7.77
C ASN A 73 3.43 21.43 8.23
N MET A 74 2.17 21.89 8.23
CA MET A 74 1.79 23.20 8.77
C MET A 74 1.42 23.15 10.26
N ALA A 75 1.35 21.96 10.87
CA ALA A 75 0.94 21.80 12.25
C ALA A 75 2.12 22.03 13.19
N THR A 76 2.01 23.03 14.07
CA THR A 76 2.97 23.24 15.16
C THR A 76 2.43 22.60 16.43
N VAL A 77 3.11 21.55 16.91
CA VAL A 77 2.74 20.84 18.14
C VAL A 77 3.52 21.44 19.31
N THR A 78 2.82 22.00 20.28
CA THR A 78 3.43 22.50 21.52
C THR A 78 3.17 21.51 22.64
N VAL A 79 4.21 20.85 23.12
CA VAL A 79 4.13 19.89 24.24
C VAL A 79 4.66 20.56 25.50
N TYR A 80 3.82 20.69 26.52
CA TYR A 80 4.21 21.24 27.80
C TYR A 80 4.73 20.13 28.72
N VAL A 81 5.96 20.27 29.17
CA VAL A 81 6.67 19.31 30.02
C VAL A 81 7.25 19.99 31.24
N LYS A 82 7.28 19.28 32.37
CA LYS A 82 7.90 19.79 33.61
C LYS A 82 9.42 19.69 33.51
N CYS A 83 10.09 20.83 33.67
CA CYS A 83 11.55 20.94 33.69
C CYS A 83 12.06 21.20 35.11
N GLY A 84 13.27 20.71 35.43
CA GLY A 84 13.98 21.06 36.66
C GLY A 84 14.59 22.46 36.62
N GLU A 85 15.13 22.90 37.76
CA GLU A 85 15.71 24.25 37.95
C GLU A 85 16.77 24.63 36.91
N SER A 86 17.47 23.64 36.33
CA SER A 86 18.48 23.85 35.29
C SER A 86 17.95 23.71 33.85
N GLY A 87 16.62 23.68 33.64
CA GLY A 87 16.00 23.48 32.32
C GLY A 87 16.06 22.05 31.79
N LYS A 88 16.55 21.10 32.59
CA LYS A 88 16.62 19.68 32.23
C LYS A 88 15.24 19.05 32.39
N LEU A 89 14.73 18.41 31.33
CA LEU A 89 13.47 17.66 31.42
C LEU A 89 13.57 16.52 32.44
N PHE A 90 12.55 16.36 33.27
CA PHE A 90 12.37 15.14 34.06
C PHE A 90 11.73 14.07 33.17
N GLY A 91 12.54 13.45 32.31
CA GLY A 91 12.09 12.40 31.39
C GLY A 91 12.35 12.73 29.91
N SER A 92 11.55 12.13 29.03
CA SER A 92 11.64 12.26 27.58
C SER A 92 10.26 12.45 26.98
N VAL A 93 10.12 13.35 26.00
CA VAL A 93 8.91 13.42 25.18
C VAL A 93 8.88 12.20 24.27
N THR A 94 7.83 11.36 24.40
CA THR A 94 7.69 10.14 23.60
C THR A 94 6.79 10.34 22.37
N SER A 95 6.91 9.49 21.35
CA SER A 95 6.05 9.54 20.15
C SER A 95 4.56 9.46 20.48
N LYS A 96 4.20 8.78 21.58
CA LYS A 96 2.82 8.70 22.07
C LYS A 96 2.29 10.04 22.56
N GLU A 97 3.08 10.79 23.31
CA GLU A 97 2.69 12.12 23.82
C GLU A 97 2.53 13.12 22.68
N ILE A 98 3.38 13.03 21.65
CA ILE A 98 3.27 13.85 20.43
C ILE A 98 2.01 13.48 19.65
N ALA A 99 1.72 12.18 19.48
CA ALA A 99 0.53 11.70 18.80
C ALA A 99 -0.77 12.09 19.55
N GLU A 100 -0.77 12.06 20.88
CA GLU A 100 -1.90 12.53 21.69
C GLU A 100 -2.15 14.03 21.53
N GLU A 101 -1.10 14.84 21.52
CA GLU A 101 -1.24 16.29 21.34
C GLU A 101 -1.66 16.65 19.90
N LEU A 102 -1.14 15.95 18.89
CA LEU A 102 -1.61 16.03 17.50
C LEU A 102 -3.08 15.64 17.38
N LYS A 103 -3.51 14.60 18.11
CA LYS A 103 -4.91 14.16 18.12
C LYS A 103 -5.84 15.21 18.72
N LYS A 104 -5.41 15.94 19.76
CA LYS A 104 -6.18 17.09 20.30
C LYS A 104 -6.32 18.22 19.29
N GLN A 105 -5.33 18.41 18.42
CA GLN A 105 -5.37 19.38 17.33
C GLN A 105 -6.17 18.89 16.09
N GLY A 106 -6.73 17.67 16.13
CA GLY A 106 -7.55 17.09 15.06
C GLY A 106 -6.76 16.27 14.03
N TYR A 107 -5.49 15.96 14.30
CA TYR A 107 -4.65 15.11 13.45
C TYR A 107 -4.61 13.68 14.00
N GLU A 108 -5.18 12.74 13.25
CA GLU A 108 -5.17 11.33 13.64
C GLU A 108 -3.92 10.66 13.05
N VAL A 109 -2.90 10.45 13.90
CA VAL A 109 -1.61 9.83 13.55
C VAL A 109 -1.39 8.63 14.46
N ASP A 110 -0.99 7.49 13.89
CA ASP A 110 -0.60 6.31 14.67
C ASP A 110 0.81 6.48 15.26
N LYS A 111 1.08 5.80 16.38
CA LYS A 111 2.27 5.96 17.23
C LYS A 111 3.60 5.50 16.62
#